data_AF-A0AAV5J4V7-F1
#
_entry.id   AF-A0AAV5J4V7-F1
#
_cell.length_a   1.000
_cell.length_b   1.000
_cell.length_c   1.000
_cell.angle_alpha   90.00
_cell.angle_beta   90.00
_cell.angle_gamma   90.00
#
_symmetry.space_group_name_H-M   'P 1'
#
loop_
_entity.id
_entity.type
_entity.pdbx_description
1 polymer ?
#
loop_
_entity_poly.entity_id
_entity_poly.type
_entity_poly.pdbx_seq_one_letter_code
_entity_poly.pdbx_strand_id
1 'polypeptide(L)'
;MSRRNLLVPCRPTKTHYDPPLETSHGGDTTARPVSVAPAERNAVGVRFSFFRGAGSGRPMPRLRPVAFNLTDFGGVGDGVTLNTEAFERAVSAISKLGKRGGGQLNVPPRKWLTAPFNLTSHLTLFLAENAEILGIEDNLNSKSIPNCNS
;
A
#
# COMPACT_ATOMS: atom_id res chain seq x y z
N MET A 1 33.11 27.63 39.05
CA MET A 1 33.50 26.38 38.35
C MET A 1 32.65 26.25 37.09
N SER A 2 33.23 26.56 35.93
CA SER A 2 32.58 26.61 34.62
C SER A 2 32.50 25.20 34.03
N ARG A 3 31.28 24.65 33.88
CA ARG A 3 31.08 23.40 33.13
C ARG A 3 30.83 23.76 31.67
N ARG A 4 31.87 23.57 30.85
CA ARG A 4 31.76 23.62 29.38
C ARG A 4 30.95 22.41 28.92
N ASN A 5 29.73 22.64 28.43
CA ASN A 5 29.00 21.66 27.63
C ASN A 5 29.72 21.54 26.27
N LEU A 6 30.47 20.46 26.10
CA LEU A 6 30.98 20.05 24.78
C LEU A 6 29.79 19.48 24.00
N LEU A 7 29.27 20.27 23.05
CA LEU A 7 28.42 19.73 21.98
C LEU A 7 29.24 18.69 21.21
N VAL A 8 28.81 17.42 21.26
CA VAL A 8 29.28 16.40 20.33
C VAL A 8 28.35 16.46 19.11
N PRO A 9 28.85 16.83 17.91
CA PRO A 9 28.01 16.78 16.72
C PRO A 9 27.81 15.32 16.28
N CYS A 10 26.54 14.89 16.14
CA CYS A 10 26.20 13.64 15.49
C CYS A 10 26.68 13.65 14.04
N ARG A 11 27.64 12.77 13.70
CA ARG A 11 28.14 12.57 12.35
C ARG A 11 27.25 11.52 11.65
N PRO A 12 26.58 11.82 10.53
CA PRO A 12 25.91 10.79 9.75
C PRO A 12 26.95 9.99 8.96
N THR A 13 27.08 8.69 9.26
CA THR A 13 27.83 7.75 8.43
C THR A 13 27.01 7.42 7.18
N LYS A 14 27.54 7.75 6.00
CA LYS A 14 27.02 7.22 4.73
C LYS A 14 27.23 5.71 4.74
N THR A 15 26.16 4.93 4.81
CA THR A 15 26.18 3.52 4.43
C THR A 15 26.18 3.45 2.91
N HIS A 16 27.34 3.16 2.33
CA HIS A 16 27.47 2.77 0.94
C HIS A 16 26.95 1.34 0.80
N TYR A 17 25.74 1.18 0.27
CA TYR A 17 25.19 -0.14 -0.07
C TYR A 17 25.63 -0.49 -1.49
N ASP A 18 26.57 -1.43 -1.61
CA ASP A 18 26.88 -2.10 -2.87
C ASP A 18 25.88 -3.26 -3.08
N PRO A 19 25.13 -3.28 -4.19
CA PRO A 19 24.27 -4.42 -4.51
C PRO A 19 25.09 -5.64 -4.99
N PRO A 20 24.71 -6.88 -4.65
CA PRO A 20 25.37 -8.07 -5.17
C PRO A 20 25.13 -8.26 -6.67
N LEU A 21 26.16 -8.70 -7.40
CA LEU A 21 26.05 -9.19 -8.77
C LEU A 21 25.13 -10.43 -8.82
N GLU A 22 24.04 -10.37 -9.59
CA GLU A 22 23.30 -11.57 -9.98
C GLU A 22 23.89 -12.19 -11.25
N THR A 23 24.31 -13.45 -11.10
CA THR A 23 24.64 -14.39 -12.16
C THR A 23 23.37 -14.87 -12.86
N SER A 24 23.28 -14.61 -14.16
CA SER A 24 22.20 -15.09 -15.02
C SER A 24 22.50 -16.52 -15.51
N HIS A 25 21.68 -17.47 -15.08
CA HIS A 25 21.62 -18.82 -15.65
C HIS A 25 20.23 -19.06 -16.25
N GLY A 26 20.25 -19.70 -17.42
CA GLY A 26 19.19 -19.70 -18.42
C GLY A 26 17.98 -20.57 -18.11
N GLY A 27 16.95 -20.38 -18.95
CA GLY A 27 15.71 -21.14 -18.94
C GLY A 27 14.69 -20.59 -19.94
N ASP A 28 15.06 -20.48 -21.22
CA ASP A 28 14.12 -20.19 -22.30
C ASP A 28 13.34 -21.48 -22.65
N THR A 29 12.17 -21.63 -22.04
CA THR A 29 11.17 -22.61 -22.49
C THR A 29 10.14 -21.87 -23.32
N THR A 30 10.31 -21.95 -24.64
CA THR A 30 9.37 -21.46 -25.64
C THR A 30 8.00 -22.15 -25.49
N ALA A 31 7.05 -21.47 -24.85
CA ALA A 31 5.64 -21.86 -24.90
C ALA A 31 5.02 -21.36 -26.21
N ARG A 32 4.60 -22.30 -27.07
CA ARG A 32 3.85 -22.01 -28.30
C ARG A 32 2.42 -21.56 -27.95
N PRO A 33 1.90 -20.44 -28.46
CA PRO A 33 0.48 -20.16 -28.35
C PRO A 33 -0.31 -21.00 -29.37
N VAL A 34 -1.28 -21.76 -28.88
CA VAL A 34 -2.31 -22.40 -29.70
C VAL A 34 -3.25 -21.30 -30.21
N SER A 35 -3.27 -21.11 -31.53
CA SER A 35 -4.22 -20.20 -32.18
C SER A 35 -5.65 -20.73 -31.99
N VAL A 36 -6.43 -20.04 -31.16
CA VAL A 36 -7.89 -20.20 -31.12
C VAL A 36 -8.47 -19.16 -32.08
N ALA A 37 -9.03 -19.64 -33.19
CA ALA A 37 -9.72 -18.80 -34.16
C ALA A 37 -10.99 -18.18 -33.52
N PRO A 38 -11.26 -16.88 -33.68
CA PRO A 38 -12.56 -16.34 -33.32
C PRO A 38 -13.60 -16.82 -34.32
N ALA A 39 -14.68 -17.42 -33.81
CA ALA A 39 -15.88 -17.70 -34.58
C ALA A 39 -16.49 -16.38 -35.05
N GLU A 40 -16.63 -16.22 -36.37
CA GLU A 40 -17.35 -15.11 -36.99
C GLU A 40 -18.82 -15.14 -36.56
N ARG A 41 -19.32 -14.02 -36.02
CA ARG A 41 -20.75 -13.76 -35.92
C ARG A 41 -21.10 -12.65 -36.91
N ASN A 42 -21.94 -13.04 -37.86
CA ASN A 42 -22.50 -12.21 -38.91
C ASN A 42 -23.22 -10.97 -38.37
N ALA A 43 -23.11 -9.91 -39.17
CA ALA A 43 -23.59 -8.56 -38.94
C ALA A 43 -25.12 -8.43 -38.94
N VAL A 44 -25.65 -7.53 -38.10
CA VAL A 44 -26.82 -6.72 -38.42
C VAL A 44 -26.48 -5.27 -38.12
N GLY A 45 -26.34 -4.48 -39.19
CA GLY A 45 -26.05 -3.06 -39.12
C GLY A 45 -27.25 -2.28 -38.61
N VAL A 46 -27.18 -1.85 -37.35
CA VAL A 46 -27.98 -0.72 -36.87
C VAL A 46 -27.04 0.46 -36.77
N ARG A 47 -27.08 1.36 -37.77
CA ARG A 47 -26.37 2.63 -37.72
C ARG A 47 -27.07 3.53 -36.69
N PHE A 48 -26.74 3.34 -35.43
CA PHE A 48 -26.97 4.36 -34.42
C PHE A 48 -25.96 5.48 -34.64
N SER A 49 -26.45 6.58 -35.21
CA SER A 49 -25.77 7.87 -35.20
C SER A 49 -25.63 8.35 -33.75
N PHE A 50 -24.66 7.82 -33.02
CA PHE A 50 -24.26 8.37 -31.73
C PHE A 50 -23.58 9.71 -32.00
N PHE A 51 -24.30 10.79 -31.70
CA PHE A 51 -23.70 12.11 -31.51
C PHE A 51 -22.53 11.96 -30.54
N ARG A 52 -21.31 12.07 -31.06
CA ARG A 52 -20.07 12.09 -30.28
C ARG A 52 -19.96 13.48 -29.64
N GLY A 53 -20.84 13.76 -28.68
CA GLY A 53 -20.69 14.90 -27.79
C GLY A 53 -19.43 14.71 -26.98
N ALA A 54 -18.39 15.48 -27.28
CA ALA A 54 -17.18 15.55 -26.50
C ALA A 54 -17.51 16.22 -25.16
N GLY A 55 -18.09 15.45 -24.24
CA GLY A 55 -18.09 15.81 -22.84
C GLY A 55 -16.64 15.91 -22.40
N SER A 56 -16.25 17.04 -21.82
CA SER A 56 -15.03 17.19 -21.05
C SER A 56 -15.11 16.24 -19.84
N GLY A 57 -14.80 14.97 -20.09
CA GLY A 57 -14.88 13.91 -19.12
C GLY A 57 -14.00 14.27 -17.94
N ARG A 58 -14.63 14.51 -16.78
CA ARG A 58 -13.90 14.59 -15.51
C ARG A 58 -13.03 13.33 -15.43
N PRO A 59 -11.74 13.44 -15.08
CA PRO A 59 -10.90 12.27 -14.90
C PRO A 59 -11.60 11.31 -13.94
N MET A 60 -11.97 10.12 -14.41
CA MET A 60 -12.58 9.13 -13.54
C MET A 60 -11.55 8.70 -12.48
N PRO A 61 -11.94 8.61 -11.20
CA PRO A 61 -11.06 8.07 -10.17
C PRO A 61 -10.51 6.71 -10.62
N ARG A 62 -9.19 6.58 -10.68
CA ARG A 62 -8.53 5.34 -11.06
C ARG A 62 -8.42 4.44 -9.84
N LEU A 63 -9.11 3.30 -9.87
CA LEU A 63 -8.97 2.26 -8.85
C LEU A 63 -7.58 1.61 -8.93
N ARG A 64 -7.12 1.05 -7.82
CA ARG A 64 -5.88 0.26 -7.79
C ARG A 64 -6.10 -1.03 -8.59
N PRO A 65 -5.13 -1.50 -9.40
CA PRO A 65 -5.28 -2.72 -10.19
C PRO A 65 -5.38 -4.00 -9.35
N VAL A 66 -4.89 -3.97 -8.11
CA VAL A 66 -4.85 -5.12 -7.19
C VAL A 66 -5.39 -4.69 -5.84
N ALA A 67 -6.15 -5.57 -5.19
CA ALA A 67 -6.65 -5.40 -3.83
C ALA A 67 -6.40 -6.66 -3.00
N PHE A 68 -6.09 -6.48 -1.71
CA PHE A 68 -5.91 -7.54 -0.73
C PHE A 68 -6.75 -7.28 0.51
N ASN A 69 -7.12 -8.31 1.27
CA ASN A 69 -7.74 -8.13 2.57
C ASN A 69 -6.69 -8.27 3.68
N LEU A 70 -6.83 -7.50 4.75
CA LEU A 70 -5.94 -7.58 5.92
C LEU A 70 -5.94 -8.99 6.54
N THR A 71 -7.06 -9.71 6.47
CA THR A 71 -7.20 -11.10 6.93
C THR A 71 -6.30 -12.07 6.18
N ASP A 72 -5.97 -11.79 4.92
CA ASP A 72 -5.11 -12.65 4.09
C ASP A 72 -3.65 -12.61 4.60
N PHE A 73 -3.30 -11.60 5.38
CA PHE A 73 -2.00 -11.44 6.04
C PHE A 73 -2.02 -11.83 7.52
N GLY A 74 -3.06 -12.55 7.97
CA GLY A 74 -3.18 -13.02 9.34
C GLY A 74 -3.76 -11.99 10.32
N GLY A 75 -4.42 -10.94 9.82
CA GLY A 75 -5.10 -9.99 10.69
C GLY A 75 -6.30 -10.63 11.42
N VAL A 76 -6.41 -10.38 12.73
CA VAL A 76 -7.52 -10.78 13.59
C VAL A 76 -8.21 -9.53 14.14
N GLY A 77 -9.48 -9.36 13.82
CA GLY A 77 -10.26 -8.17 14.14
C GLY A 77 -11.05 -8.28 15.46
N ASP A 78 -10.42 -8.79 16.52
CA ASP A 78 -11.02 -8.96 17.85
C ASP A 78 -10.82 -7.73 18.76
N GLY A 79 -10.10 -6.70 18.28
CA GLY A 79 -9.76 -5.50 19.04
C GLY A 79 -8.69 -5.69 20.11
N VAL A 80 -8.11 -6.88 20.23
CA VAL A 80 -7.10 -7.21 21.26
C VAL A 80 -5.82 -7.82 20.68
N THR A 81 -5.92 -8.53 19.56
CA THR A 81 -4.78 -9.07 18.83
C THR A 81 -3.98 -7.95 18.21
N LEU A 82 -2.65 -7.97 18.41
CA LEU A 82 -1.73 -7.01 17.81
C LEU A 82 -1.50 -7.34 16.32
N ASN A 83 -2.03 -6.49 15.44
CA ASN A 83 -2.06 -6.70 13.98
C ASN A 83 -0.90 -6.01 13.23
N THR A 84 0.11 -5.46 13.94
CA THR A 84 1.22 -4.71 13.31
C THR A 84 1.91 -5.53 12.21
N GLU A 85 2.22 -6.79 12.49
CA GLU A 85 2.88 -7.68 11.52
C GLU A 85 1.98 -7.98 10.31
N ALA A 86 0.66 -8.06 10.49
CA ALA A 86 -0.27 -8.25 9.38
C ALA A 86 -0.29 -7.02 8.46
N PHE A 87 -0.30 -5.81 9.04
CA PHE A 87 -0.17 -4.55 8.27
C PHE A 87 1.18 -4.46 7.55
N GLU A 88 2.29 -4.79 8.21
CA GLU A 88 3.63 -4.75 7.60
C GLU A 88 3.78 -5.74 6.45
N ARG A 89 3.27 -6.97 6.61
CA ARG A 89 3.25 -7.96 5.53
C ARG A 89 2.42 -7.49 4.34
N ALA A 90 1.26 -6.87 4.58
CA ALA A 90 0.42 -6.31 3.53
C ALA A 90 1.11 -5.15 2.79
N VAL A 91 1.72 -4.21 3.53
CA VAL A 91 2.48 -3.09 2.96
C VAL A 91 3.66 -3.61 2.12
N SER A 92 4.40 -4.59 2.63
CA SER A 92 5.51 -5.23 1.91
C SER A 92 5.05 -5.86 0.60
N ALA A 93 3.91 -6.59 0.60
CA ALA A 93 3.35 -7.16 -0.62
C ALA A 93 2.95 -6.08 -1.64
N ILE A 94 2.30 -4.99 -1.20
CA ILE A 94 1.88 -3.89 -2.07
C ILE A 94 3.07 -3.09 -2.61
N SER A 95 4.13 -2.91 -1.82
CA SER A 95 5.33 -2.17 -2.25
C SER A 95 5.95 -2.74 -3.54
N LYS A 96 5.89 -4.07 -3.70
CA LYS A 96 6.38 -4.80 -4.88
C LYS A 96 5.55 -4.49 -6.14
N LEU A 97 4.35 -3.92 -6.00
CA LEU A 97 3.46 -3.54 -7.08
C LEU A 97 3.61 -2.07 -7.52
N GLY A 98 4.54 -1.29 -6.94
CA GLY A 98 4.67 0.15 -7.22
C GLY A 98 4.78 0.49 -8.72
N LYS A 99 5.60 -0.25 -9.48
CA LYS A 99 5.75 -0.07 -10.94
C LYS A 99 4.49 -0.43 -11.75
N ARG A 100 3.52 -1.12 -11.13
CA ARG A 100 2.26 -1.60 -11.73
C ARG A 100 1.05 -0.79 -11.28
N GLY A 101 1.26 0.36 -10.62
CA GLY A 101 0.19 1.22 -10.10
C GLY A 101 -0.16 0.98 -8.62
N GLY A 102 0.57 0.08 -7.95
CA GLY A 102 0.42 -0.25 -6.53
C GLY A 102 -0.77 -1.16 -6.24
N GLY A 103 -1.36 -0.99 -5.05
CA GLY A 103 -2.39 -1.89 -4.54
C GLY A 103 -3.25 -1.26 -3.46
N GLN A 104 -4.41 -1.86 -3.24
CA GLN A 104 -5.34 -1.50 -2.17
C GLN A 104 -5.30 -2.57 -1.07
N LEU A 105 -5.30 -2.12 0.19
CA LEU A 105 -5.51 -2.96 1.36
C LEU A 105 -6.88 -2.68 1.94
N ASN A 106 -7.74 -3.69 1.96
CA ASN A 106 -9.07 -3.62 2.56
C ASN A 106 -9.01 -4.04 4.03
N VAL A 107 -9.54 -3.19 4.89
CA VAL A 107 -9.73 -3.45 6.32
C VAL A 107 -11.23 -3.71 6.55
N PRO A 108 -11.65 -4.98 6.79
CA PRO A 108 -13.05 -5.31 6.94
C PRO A 108 -13.67 -4.79 8.26
N PRO A 109 -15.01 -4.80 8.38
CA PRO A 109 -15.75 -4.26 9.54
C PRO A 109 -15.44 -5.01 10.84
N ARG A 110 -14.50 -4.49 11.66
CA ARG A 110 -14.02 -5.05 12.94
C ARG A 110 -13.12 -4.03 13.66
N LYS A 111 -12.55 -4.41 14.80
CA LYS A 111 -11.55 -3.64 15.55
C LYS A 111 -10.16 -4.22 15.37
N TRP A 112 -9.19 -3.39 14.99
CA TRP A 112 -7.84 -3.81 14.60
C TRP A 112 -6.79 -3.09 15.43
N LEU A 113 -6.32 -3.71 16.52
CA LEU A 113 -5.25 -3.15 17.36
C LEU A 113 -3.90 -3.23 16.63
N THR A 114 -3.16 -2.13 16.60
CA THR A 114 -1.85 -2.04 15.94
C THR A 114 -0.92 -1.07 16.65
N ALA A 115 0.39 -1.36 16.60
CA ALA A 115 1.42 -0.36 16.83
C ALA A 115 1.56 0.54 15.58
N PRO A 116 2.27 1.68 15.66
CA PRO A 116 2.62 2.47 14.48
C PRO A 116 3.36 1.62 13.45
N PHE A 117 3.02 1.79 12.17
CA PHE A 117 3.66 1.11 11.04
C PHE A 117 3.83 2.07 9.86
N ASN A 118 4.80 1.79 8.99
CA ASN A 118 5.11 2.65 7.85
C ASN A 118 4.26 2.29 6.63
N LEU A 119 3.79 3.30 5.91
CA LEU A 119 3.14 3.11 4.61
C LEU A 119 4.16 3.15 3.46
N THR A 120 3.75 2.64 2.30
CA THR A 120 4.52 2.69 1.06
C THR A 120 3.79 3.49 -0.01
N SER A 121 4.52 3.98 -1.01
CA SER A 121 3.94 4.69 -2.15
C SER A 121 2.97 3.79 -2.94
N HIS A 122 1.97 4.41 -3.56
CA HIS A 122 0.95 3.72 -4.37
C HIS A 122 0.06 2.72 -3.61
N LEU A 123 0.01 2.82 -2.28
CA LEU A 123 -0.95 2.10 -1.46
C LEU A 123 -2.26 2.90 -1.33
N THR A 124 -3.40 2.19 -1.37
CA THR A 124 -4.68 2.72 -0.88
C THR A 124 -5.11 1.90 0.33
N LEU A 125 -5.30 2.53 1.48
CA LEU A 125 -5.88 1.87 2.66
C LEU A 125 -7.38 2.14 2.67
N PHE A 126 -8.18 1.09 2.46
CA PHE A 126 -9.63 1.18 2.41
C PHE A 126 -10.23 0.61 3.69
N LEU A 127 -10.88 1.45 4.49
CA LEU A 127 -11.62 1.05 5.68
C LEU A 127 -13.07 0.84 5.30
N ALA A 128 -13.58 -0.39 5.49
CA ALA A 128 -14.99 -0.66 5.35
C ALA A 128 -15.80 0.06 6.44
N GLU A 129 -17.11 0.20 6.22
CA GLU A 129 -18.01 0.71 7.25
C GLU A 129 -17.85 -0.10 8.54
N ASN A 130 -17.78 0.57 9.69
CA ASN A 130 -17.55 -0.05 11.01
C ASN A 130 -16.18 -0.72 11.20
N ALA A 131 -15.18 -0.41 10.37
CA ALA A 131 -13.78 -0.74 10.65
C ALA A 131 -13.14 0.31 11.58
N GLU A 132 -12.59 -0.13 12.71
CA GLU A 132 -11.85 0.70 13.68
C GLU A 132 -10.39 0.26 13.73
N ILE A 133 -9.45 1.18 13.45
CA ILE A 133 -8.02 0.96 13.71
C ILE A 133 -7.71 1.51 15.11
N LEU A 134 -7.35 0.62 16.02
CA LEU A 134 -6.98 0.97 17.39
C LEU A 134 -5.45 1.10 17.46
N GLY A 135 -4.95 2.27 17.84
CA GLY A 135 -3.53 2.43 18.16
C GLY A 135 -3.25 1.92 19.57
N ILE A 136 -2.13 1.22 19.77
CA ILE A 136 -1.61 1.05 21.13
C ILE A 136 -1.29 2.45 21.67
N GLU A 137 -1.93 2.84 22.76
CA GLU A 137 -1.52 4.00 23.53
C GLU A 137 -0.33 3.61 24.38
N ASP A 138 0.86 4.14 24.07
CA ASP A 138 1.92 4.22 25.07
C ASP A 138 1.41 5.21 26.13
N ASN A 139 0.84 4.67 27.21
CA ASN A 139 0.42 5.43 28.38
C ASN A 139 1.63 5.96 29.19
N LEU A 140 2.56 6.63 28.50
CA LEU A 140 3.62 7.46 29.06
C LEU A 140 3.40 8.90 28.57
N ASN A 141 2.60 9.64 29.35
CA ASN A 141 2.56 11.10 29.39
C ASN A 141 1.83 11.87 28.25
N SER A 142 0.51 11.69 28.11
CA SER A 142 -0.35 12.73 27.51
C SER A 142 -0.77 13.84 28.50
N LYS A 143 -0.27 13.83 29.74
CA LYS A 143 -0.52 14.88 30.74
C LYS A 143 0.63 15.89 30.76
N SER A 144 0.38 17.03 30.12
CA SER A 144 1.22 18.24 30.03
C SER A 144 2.09 18.32 28.78
N ILE A 145 1.47 18.79 27.70
CA ILE A 145 2.19 19.69 26.78
C ILE A 145 2.21 21.05 27.51
N PRO A 146 3.36 21.52 28.03
CA PRO A 146 3.42 22.85 28.65
C PRO A 146 3.08 23.90 27.59
N ASN A 147 2.11 24.74 27.93
CA ASN A 147 1.67 25.89 27.14
C ASN A 147 2.84 26.86 26.97
N CYS A 148 3.38 27.01 25.75
CA CYS A 148 4.56 27.85 25.46
C CYS A 148 4.23 29.35 25.34
N ASN A 149 3.30 29.86 26.14
CA ASN A 149 2.86 31.26 26.13
C ASN A 149 2.59 31.74 27.54
N SER A 150 3.62 31.74 28.38
CA SER A 150 3.67 32.52 29.62
C SER A 150 4.97 33.32 29.66
#